data_AF-A0AAD5UB07-F1
#
_entry.id   AF-A0AAD5UB07-F1
#
_cell.length_a   1.000
_cell.length_b   1.000
_cell.length_c   1.000
_cell.angle_alpha   90.00
_cell.angle_beta   90.00
_cell.angle_gamma   90.00
#
_symmetry.space_group_name_H-M   'P 1'
#
loop_
_entity.id
_entity.type
_entity.pdbx_description
1 polymer ?
#
loop_
_entity_poly.entity_id
_entity_poly.type
_entity_poly.pdbx_seq_one_letter_code
_entity_poly.pdbx_strand_id
1 'polypeptide(L)'
;MVELKELKELKSTEKSLEFLISEMELCDGPPVAFTRISTEIKENFKKFESLIYDLKLLANEQTRGSDSDFIYDNIFTAQTNLKRLQNLSRKVTLKSKINQEEKINLERKELLHGGKLKKRLNVKDDRALTDSSTELTETLRKAVDMMKAEVEKGNDSLEEISNIIFKKV
;
A
#
# COMPACT_ATOMS: atom_id res chain seq x y z
N MET A 1 29.34 30.49 4.49
CA MET A 1 28.14 30.02 3.78
C MET A 1 27.66 28.81 4.54
N VAL A 2 26.66 28.97 5.41
CA VAL A 2 26.18 27.85 6.24
C VAL A 2 25.43 26.91 5.32
N GLU A 3 26.00 25.73 5.06
CA GLU A 3 25.24 24.63 4.46
C GLU A 3 24.20 24.20 5.49
N LEU A 4 23.01 24.80 5.39
CA LEU A 4 21.88 24.52 6.26
C LEU A 4 21.41 23.09 5.98
N LYS A 5 21.88 22.17 6.82
CA LYS A 5 21.46 20.77 6.88
C LYS A 5 19.93 20.67 6.83
N GLU A 6 19.26 21.58 7.52
CA GLU A 6 17.81 21.73 7.61
C GLU A 6 17.18 22.03 6.25
N LEU A 7 17.82 22.86 5.42
CA LEU A 7 17.33 23.15 4.07
C LEU A 7 17.46 21.94 3.14
N LYS A 8 18.56 21.18 3.27
CA LYS A 8 18.74 19.93 2.52
C LYS A 8 17.72 18.87 2.96
N GLU A 9 17.51 18.74 4.27
CA GLU A 9 16.55 17.80 4.84
C GLU A 9 15.11 18.17 4.47
N LEU A 10 14.77 19.45 4.44
CA LEU A 10 13.48 19.95 3.98
C LEU A 10 13.22 19.55 2.52
N LYS A 11 14.16 19.81 1.61
CA LYS A 11 14.05 19.42 0.20
C LYS A 11 13.96 17.91 0.01
N SER A 12 14.67 17.13 0.83
CA SER A 12 14.58 15.67 0.82
C SER A 12 13.20 15.18 1.29
N THR A 13 12.67 15.79 2.34
CA THR A 13 11.34 15.49 2.89
C THR A 13 10.25 15.87 1.88
N GLU A 14 10.43 16.96 1.13
CA GLU A 14 9.53 17.37 0.03
C GLU A 14 9.40 16.27 -1.03
N LYS A 15 10.54 15.79 -1.55
CA LYS A 15 10.57 14.73 -2.56
C LYS A 15 9.99 13.43 -2.05
N SER A 16 10.21 13.12 -0.76
CA SER A 16 9.64 11.95 -0.12
C SER A 16 8.11 12.04 -0.06
N LEU A 17 7.56 13.22 0.28
CA LEU A 17 6.12 13.47 0.22
C LEU A 17 5.56 13.33 -1.19
N GLU A 18 6.23 13.90 -2.20
CA GLU A 18 5.82 13.76 -3.60
C GLU A 18 5.76 12.30 -4.02
N PHE A 19 6.81 11.54 -3.72
CA PHE A 19 6.87 10.11 -4.01
C PHE A 19 5.76 9.32 -3.31
N LEU A 20 5.57 9.51 -2.00
CA LEU A 20 4.55 8.79 -1.23
C LEU A 20 3.13 9.13 -1.70
N ILE A 21 2.88 10.40 -2.07
CA ILE A 21 1.58 10.81 -2.61
C ILE A 21 1.32 10.15 -3.96
N SER A 22 2.33 10.06 -4.84
CA SER A 22 2.24 9.33 -6.10
C SER A 22 2.06 7.82 -5.90
N GLU A 23 2.77 7.22 -4.94
CA GLU A 23 2.61 5.81 -4.57
C GLU A 23 1.19 5.53 -4.08
N MET A 24 0.62 6.42 -3.25
CA MET A 24 -0.76 6.32 -2.79
C MET A 24 -1.78 6.39 -3.95
N GLU A 25 -1.53 7.21 -4.97
CA GLU A 25 -2.42 7.31 -6.13
C GLU A 25 -2.47 6.02 -6.94
N LEU A 26 -1.36 5.29 -7.00
CA LEU A 26 -1.22 4.01 -7.68
C LEU A 26 -1.48 2.80 -6.76
N CYS A 27 -1.87 3.04 -5.51
CA CYS A 27 -2.07 1.98 -4.53
C CYS A 27 -3.35 1.18 -4.86
N ASP A 28 -3.18 0.10 -5.59
CA ASP A 28 -4.21 -0.90 -5.88
C ASP A 28 -4.22 -2.09 -4.91
N GLY A 29 -3.29 -2.11 -3.95
CA GLY A 29 -3.14 -3.18 -2.96
C GLY A 29 -4.17 -3.16 -1.83
N PRO A 30 -4.04 -4.07 -0.84
CA PRO A 30 -4.96 -4.17 0.29
C PRO A 30 -5.08 -2.87 1.10
N PRO A 31 -6.19 -2.64 1.83
CA PRO A 31 -6.38 -1.44 2.66
C PRO A 31 -5.24 -1.17 3.67
N VAL A 32 -4.54 -2.23 4.10
CA VAL A 32 -3.37 -2.13 4.98
C VAL A 32 -2.22 -1.37 4.31
N ALA A 33 -1.95 -1.61 3.02
CA ALA A 33 -0.90 -0.92 2.28
C ALA A 33 -1.21 0.58 2.15
N PHE A 34 -2.45 0.91 1.82
CA PHE A 34 -2.92 2.30 1.79
C PHE A 34 -2.78 2.99 3.16
N THR A 35 -3.14 2.28 4.24
CA THR A 35 -3.05 2.80 5.61
C THR A 35 -1.60 3.08 6.01
N ARG A 36 -0.66 2.19 5.64
CA ARG A 36 0.78 2.40 5.83
C ARG A 36 1.23 3.70 5.15
N ILE A 37 0.98 3.83 3.85
CA ILE A 37 1.39 5.01 3.07
C ILE A 37 0.75 6.28 3.65
N SER A 38 -0.52 6.22 4.07
CA SER A 38 -1.21 7.36 4.71
C SER A 38 -0.55 7.80 6.02
N THR A 39 -0.08 6.86 6.83
CA THR A 39 0.64 7.16 8.07
C THR A 39 1.99 7.81 7.76
N GLU A 40 2.76 7.26 6.83
CA GLU A 40 4.06 7.83 6.42
C GLU A 40 3.91 9.24 5.86
N ILE A 41 2.88 9.50 5.05
CA ILE A 41 2.58 10.86 4.56
C ILE A 41 2.31 11.82 5.72
N LYS A 42 1.52 11.42 6.72
CA LYS A 42 1.22 12.25 7.90
C LYS A 42 2.47 12.57 8.72
N GLU A 43 3.34 11.59 8.90
CA GLU A 43 4.61 11.78 9.62
C GLU A 43 5.55 12.73 8.86
N ASN A 44 5.67 12.55 7.54
CA ASN A 44 6.48 13.44 6.72
C ASN A 44 5.94 14.86 6.69
N PHE A 45 4.61 15.08 6.70
CA PHE A 45 4.05 16.42 6.82
C PHE A 45 4.41 17.09 8.15
N LYS A 46 4.31 16.36 9.28
CA LYS A 46 4.72 16.88 10.59
C LYS A 46 6.20 17.25 10.60
N LYS A 47 7.05 16.39 10.02
CA LYS A 47 8.48 16.66 9.87
C LYS A 47 8.74 17.90 9.02
N PHE A 48 8.04 18.05 7.90
CA PHE A 48 8.16 19.20 7.01
C PHE A 48 7.79 20.51 7.72
N GLU A 49 6.72 20.51 8.49
CA GLU A 49 6.29 21.65 9.31
C GLU A 49 7.32 22.01 10.40
N SER A 50 7.90 21.00 11.06
CA SER A 50 8.99 21.20 12.04
C SER A 50 10.21 21.83 11.39
N LEU A 51 10.66 21.33 10.24
CA LEU A 51 11.83 21.87 9.53
C LEU A 51 11.61 23.33 9.08
N ILE A 52 10.40 23.69 8.70
CA ILE A 52 10.05 25.10 8.42
C ILE A 52 10.19 25.95 9.69
N TYR A 53 9.77 25.43 10.85
CA TYR A 53 9.92 26.13 12.12
C TYR A 53 11.40 26.29 12.51
N ASP A 54 12.19 25.23 12.38
CA ASP A 54 13.63 25.24 12.69
C ASP A 54 14.37 26.24 11.79
N LEU A 55 14.03 26.28 10.49
CA LEU A 55 14.59 27.28 9.56
C LEU A 55 14.23 28.72 9.94
N LYS A 56 13.02 28.96 10.48
CA LYS A 56 12.65 30.31 10.97
C LYS A 56 13.49 30.72 12.17
N LEU A 57 13.76 29.79 13.09
CA LEU A 57 14.64 30.06 14.22
C LEU A 57 16.05 30.41 13.73
N LEU A 58 16.59 29.59 12.82
CA LEU A 58 17.91 29.81 12.22
C LEU A 58 17.99 31.14 11.45
N ALA A 59 16.93 31.57 10.77
CA ALA A 59 16.86 32.85 10.08
C ALA A 59 16.98 34.04 11.05
N ASN A 60 16.36 33.94 12.23
CA ASN A 60 16.43 34.98 13.27
C ASN A 60 17.80 35.05 13.96
N GLU A 61 18.53 33.94 14.00
CA GLU A 61 19.88 33.87 14.58
C GLU A 61 20.96 34.39 13.61
N GLN A 62 20.64 34.55 12.32
CA GLN A 62 21.61 35.08 11.35
C GLN A 62 21.96 36.53 11.64
N THR A 63 23.25 36.81 11.78
CA THR A 63 23.76 38.18 11.97
C THR A 63 23.83 38.96 10.65
N ARG A 64 23.95 38.26 9.52
CA ARG A 64 24.03 38.86 8.18
C ARG A 64 22.64 38.87 7.54
N GLY A 65 22.13 40.07 7.24
CA GLY A 65 20.79 40.24 6.65
C GLY A 65 20.58 39.41 5.37
N SER A 66 21.55 39.39 4.46
CA SER A 66 21.44 38.59 3.22
C SER A 66 21.30 37.09 3.45
N ASP A 67 21.88 36.57 4.53
CA ASP A 67 21.79 35.14 4.85
C ASP A 67 20.43 34.84 5.50
N SER A 68 19.90 35.77 6.30
CA SER A 68 18.52 35.72 6.83
C SER A 68 17.49 35.77 5.70
N ASP A 69 17.63 36.71 4.77
CA ASP A 69 16.74 36.88 3.61
C ASP A 69 16.71 35.61 2.74
N PHE A 70 17.88 35.02 2.48
CA PHE A 70 17.98 33.76 1.76
C PHE A 70 17.19 32.63 2.44
N ILE A 71 17.23 32.53 3.76
CA ILE A 71 16.47 31.51 4.50
C ILE A 71 14.97 31.80 4.42
N TYR A 72 14.56 33.06 4.55
CA TYR A 72 13.15 33.46 4.44
C TYR A 72 12.55 33.17 3.06
N ASP A 73 13.29 33.38 1.98
CA ASP A 73 12.85 33.02 0.63
C ASP A 73 12.60 31.51 0.47
N ASN A 74 13.48 30.69 1.05
CA ASN A 74 13.31 29.24 1.06
C ASN A 74 12.11 28.82 1.93
N ILE A 75 11.90 29.46 3.09
CA ILE A 75 10.71 29.23 3.94
C ILE A 75 9.43 29.55 3.19
N PHE A 76 9.37 30.69 2.49
CA PHE A 76 8.19 31.09 1.72
C PHE A 76 7.85 30.06 0.62
N THR A 77 8.89 29.61 -0.10
CA THR A 77 8.75 28.55 -1.11
C THR A 77 8.24 27.26 -0.48
N ALA A 78 8.82 26.85 0.65
CA ALA A 78 8.43 25.64 1.37
C ALA A 78 6.98 25.67 1.86
N GLN A 79 6.51 26.81 2.38
CA GLN A 79 5.12 26.97 2.81
C GLN A 79 4.14 26.87 1.65
N THR A 80 4.51 27.40 0.49
CA THR A 80 3.73 27.27 -0.74
C THR A 80 3.64 25.80 -1.16
N ASN A 81 4.77 25.09 -1.17
CA ASN A 81 4.83 23.69 -1.51
C ASN A 81 4.08 22.81 -0.50
N LEU A 82 4.17 23.09 0.80
CA LEU A 82 3.41 22.40 1.84
C LEU A 82 1.91 22.44 1.56
N LYS A 83 1.35 23.63 1.28
CA LYS A 83 -0.08 23.78 0.95
C LYS A 83 -0.45 23.01 -0.31
N ARG A 84 0.38 23.07 -1.35
CA ARG A 84 0.19 22.32 -2.60
C ARG A 84 0.13 20.81 -2.33
N LEU A 85 1.11 20.28 -1.60
CA LEU A 85 1.23 18.85 -1.28
C LEU A 85 0.08 18.38 -0.38
N GLN A 86 -0.34 19.17 0.61
CA GLN A 86 -1.51 18.87 1.44
C GLN A 86 -2.78 18.74 0.59
N ASN A 87 -3.01 19.67 -0.34
CA ASN A 87 -4.16 19.61 -1.24
C ASN A 87 -4.10 18.39 -2.17
N LEU A 88 -2.93 18.08 -2.72
CA LEU A 88 -2.72 16.90 -3.56
C LEU A 88 -2.98 15.61 -2.76
N SER A 89 -2.42 15.50 -1.55
CA SER A 89 -2.61 14.36 -0.66
C SER A 89 -4.09 14.13 -0.32
N ARG A 90 -4.85 15.19 -0.02
CA ARG A 90 -6.31 15.10 0.21
C ARG A 90 -7.06 14.58 -1.02
N LYS A 91 -6.72 15.10 -2.21
CA LYS A 91 -7.32 14.67 -3.48
C LYS A 91 -7.07 13.18 -3.75
N VAL A 92 -5.81 12.75 -3.61
CA VAL A 92 -5.40 11.35 -3.81
C VAL A 92 -6.07 10.43 -2.79
N THR A 93 -6.11 10.83 -1.51
CA THR A 93 -6.76 10.06 -0.44
C THR A 93 -8.24 9.83 -0.75
N LEU A 94 -8.95 10.86 -1.22
CA LEU A 94 -10.36 10.74 -1.56
C LEU A 94 -10.58 9.80 -2.75
N LYS A 95 -9.81 10.00 -3.83
CA LYS A 95 -9.87 9.15 -5.03
C LYS A 95 -9.62 7.69 -4.70
N SER A 96 -8.58 7.40 -3.92
CA SER A 96 -8.23 6.03 -3.54
C SER A 96 -9.31 5.37 -2.66
N LYS A 97 -9.91 6.11 -1.72
CA LYS A 97 -11.04 5.60 -0.93
C LYS A 97 -12.25 5.24 -1.79
N ILE A 98 -12.61 6.09 -2.75
CA ILE A 98 -13.69 5.81 -3.70
C ILE A 98 -13.38 4.54 -4.51
N ASN A 99 -12.17 4.43 -5.06
CA ASN A 99 -11.75 3.25 -5.82
C ASN A 99 -11.78 1.97 -4.98
N GLN A 100 -11.34 2.02 -3.72
CA GLN A 100 -11.41 0.88 -2.81
C GLN A 100 -12.86 0.48 -2.53
N GLU A 101 -13.73 1.45 -2.28
CA GLU A 101 -15.16 1.20 -2.07
C GLU A 101 -15.82 0.58 -3.30
N GLU A 102 -15.52 1.08 -4.49
CA GLU A 102 -16.00 0.50 -5.76
C GLU A 102 -15.55 -0.95 -5.95
N LYS A 103 -14.27 -1.26 -5.68
CA LYS A 103 -13.74 -2.63 -5.74
C LYS A 103 -14.44 -3.54 -4.75
N ILE A 104 -14.57 -3.12 -3.49
CA ILE A 104 -15.27 -3.89 -2.45
C ILE A 104 -16.73 -4.13 -2.85
N ASN A 105 -17.40 -3.13 -3.40
CA ASN A 105 -18.79 -3.25 -3.85
C ASN A 105 -18.92 -4.18 -5.06
N LEU A 106 -17.95 -4.18 -5.98
CA LEU A 106 -17.90 -5.12 -7.10
C LEU A 106 -17.70 -6.55 -6.60
N GLU A 107 -16.73 -6.80 -5.73
CA GLU A 107 -16.48 -8.10 -5.12
C GLU A 107 -17.72 -8.61 -4.35
N ARG A 108 -18.36 -7.75 -3.55
CA ARG A 108 -19.61 -8.08 -2.87
C ARG A 108 -20.72 -8.46 -3.85
N LYS A 109 -20.87 -7.72 -4.96
CA LYS A 109 -21.85 -8.06 -5.99
C LYS A 109 -21.54 -9.42 -6.62
N GLU A 110 -20.29 -9.72 -6.94
CA GLU A 110 -19.90 -11.02 -7.49
C GLU A 110 -20.18 -12.17 -6.52
N LEU A 111 -19.87 -11.99 -5.23
CA LEU A 111 -20.14 -12.96 -4.17
C LEU A 111 -21.64 -13.19 -3.99
N LEU A 112 -22.46 -12.13 -3.89
CA LEU A 112 -23.90 -12.23 -3.68
C LEU A 112 -24.63 -12.86 -4.89
N HIS A 113 -24.19 -12.56 -6.11
CA HIS A 113 -24.74 -13.17 -7.33
C HIS A 113 -24.14 -14.56 -7.64
N GLY A 114 -23.28 -15.10 -6.76
CA GLY A 114 -22.74 -16.46 -6.83
C GLY A 114 -21.72 -16.70 -7.95
N GLY A 115 -21.03 -15.65 -8.40
CA GLY A 115 -20.02 -15.70 -9.45
C GLY A 115 -20.49 -16.39 -10.74
N LYS A 116 -19.54 -16.73 -11.64
CA LYS A 116 -19.81 -17.48 -12.87
C LYS A 116 -20.52 -18.85 -12.64
N LEU A 117 -20.53 -19.35 -11.40
CA LEU A 117 -21.11 -20.64 -11.02
C LEU A 117 -22.65 -20.62 -11.00
N LYS A 118 -23.29 -19.58 -10.44
CA LYS A 118 -24.78 -19.51 -10.46
C LYS A 118 -25.35 -19.26 -11.86
N LYS A 119 -24.60 -18.61 -12.77
CA LYS A 119 -25.04 -18.47 -14.17
C LYS A 119 -25.05 -19.82 -14.91
N ARG A 120 -24.19 -20.77 -14.54
CA ARG A 120 -24.17 -22.13 -15.12
C ARG A 120 -25.30 -23.03 -14.57
N LEU A 121 -25.69 -22.83 -13.31
CA LEU A 121 -26.71 -23.65 -12.65
C LEU A 121 -28.17 -23.27 -12.99
N ASN A 122 -28.39 -22.16 -13.72
CA ASN A 122 -29.72 -21.70 -14.14
C ASN A 122 -30.16 -22.20 -15.53
N VAL A 123 -29.51 -23.24 -16.05
CA VAL A 123 -29.97 -23.92 -17.27
C VAL A 123 -30.92 -25.04 -16.85
N LYS A 124 -32.22 -24.87 -17.15
CA LYS A 124 -33.28 -25.87 -16.98
C LYS A 124 -33.11 -27.01 -18.00
N ASP A 125 -31.98 -27.70 -17.97
CA ASP A 125 -31.70 -28.82 -18.86
C ASP A 125 -30.96 -29.89 -18.06
N ASP A 126 -31.59 -31.04 -17.85
CA ASP A 126 -31.13 -32.12 -16.96
C ASP A 126 -29.71 -32.61 -17.32
N ARG A 127 -29.32 -32.49 -18.59
CA ARG A 127 -27.96 -32.82 -19.07
C ARG A 127 -26.91 -31.82 -18.63
N ALA A 128 -27.26 -30.53 -18.56
CA ALA A 128 -26.33 -29.50 -18.07
C ALA A 128 -26.07 -29.65 -16.56
N LEU A 129 -27.05 -30.18 -15.81
CA LEU A 129 -26.89 -30.52 -14.39
C LEU A 129 -25.97 -31.73 -14.19
N THR A 130 -26.09 -32.79 -15.01
CA THR A 130 -25.17 -33.94 -14.93
C THR A 130 -23.75 -33.56 -15.33
N ASP A 131 -23.59 -32.74 -16.38
CA ASP A 131 -22.27 -32.29 -16.83
C ASP A 131 -21.62 -31.34 -15.81
N SER A 132 -22.42 -30.45 -15.17
CA SER A 132 -21.91 -29.60 -14.09
C SER A 132 -21.56 -30.41 -12.83
N SER A 133 -22.33 -31.46 -12.50
CA SER A 133 -22.07 -32.34 -11.36
C SER A 133 -20.80 -33.18 -11.56
N THR A 134 -20.56 -33.65 -12.79
CA THR A 134 -19.32 -34.36 -13.14
C THR A 134 -18.11 -33.41 -13.13
N GLU A 135 -18.23 -32.19 -13.67
CA GLU A 135 -17.18 -31.16 -13.61
C GLU A 135 -16.85 -30.76 -12.16
N LEU A 136 -17.86 -30.60 -11.30
CA LEU A 136 -17.67 -30.32 -9.87
C LEU A 136 -17.00 -31.48 -9.14
N THR A 137 -17.41 -32.71 -9.43
CA THR A 137 -16.80 -33.92 -8.88
C THR A 137 -15.33 -34.03 -9.29
N GLU A 138 -15.01 -33.73 -10.55
CA GLU A 138 -13.63 -33.74 -11.05
C GLU A 138 -12.79 -32.63 -10.40
N THR A 139 -13.37 -31.44 -10.22
CA THR A 139 -12.69 -30.31 -9.56
C THR A 139 -12.40 -30.61 -8.09
N LEU A 140 -13.38 -31.15 -7.36
CA LEU A 140 -13.18 -31.59 -5.97
C LEU A 140 -12.15 -32.71 -5.88
N ARG A 141 -12.16 -33.66 -6.82
CA ARG A 141 -11.15 -34.72 -6.89
C ARG A 141 -9.75 -34.15 -7.10
N LYS A 142 -9.56 -33.22 -8.04
CA LYS A 142 -8.28 -32.53 -8.25
C LYS A 142 -7.84 -31.77 -7.00
N ALA A 143 -8.75 -31.09 -6.31
CA ALA A 143 -8.44 -30.40 -5.06
C ALA A 143 -7.99 -31.38 -3.97
N VAL A 144 -8.67 -32.53 -3.83
CA VAL A 144 -8.28 -33.60 -2.89
C VAL A 144 -6.92 -34.19 -3.25
N ASP A 145 -6.64 -34.42 -4.53
CA ASP A 145 -5.36 -34.95 -4.99
C ASP A 145 -4.21 -33.95 -4.73
N MET A 146 -4.44 -32.65 -4.95
CA MET A 146 -3.48 -31.61 -4.57
C MET A 146 -3.27 -31.53 -3.06
N MET A 147 -4.33 -31.63 -2.26
CA MET A 147 -4.20 -31.67 -0.79
C MET A 147 -3.41 -32.88 -0.32
N LYS A 148 -3.61 -34.05 -0.94
CA LYS A 148 -2.83 -35.25 -0.63
C LYS A 148 -1.34 -35.04 -0.95
N ALA A 149 -1.04 -34.48 -2.12
CA ALA A 149 0.34 -34.18 -2.50
C ALA A 149 1.01 -33.16 -1.54
N GLU A 150 0.27 -32.16 -1.08
CA GLU A 150 0.76 -31.18 -0.10
C GLU A 150 1.06 -31.84 1.26
N VAL A 151 0.19 -32.76 1.72
CA VAL A 151 0.39 -33.51 2.97
C VAL A 151 1.58 -34.46 2.86
N GLU A 152 1.71 -35.19 1.74
CA GLU A 152 2.82 -36.11 1.49
C GLU A 152 4.16 -35.37 1.46
N LYS A 153 4.23 -34.26 0.72
CA LYS A 153 5.41 -33.38 0.71
C LYS A 153 5.75 -32.82 2.09
N GLY A 154 4.74 -32.48 2.89
CA GLY A 154 4.92 -32.08 4.28
C GLY A 154 5.51 -33.19 5.15
N ASN A 155 5.07 -34.44 4.95
CA ASN A 155 5.57 -35.61 5.66
C ASN A 155 7.02 -35.93 5.28
N ASP A 156 7.38 -35.87 4.00
CA ASP A 156 8.75 -36.06 3.52
C ASP A 156 9.70 -35.00 4.10
N SER A 157 9.24 -33.75 4.17
CA SER A 157 10.00 -32.64 4.77
C SER A 157 10.22 -32.87 6.27
N LEU A 158 9.21 -33.40 6.98
CA LEU A 158 9.33 -33.75 8.41
C LEU A 158 10.28 -34.93 8.62
N GLU A 159 10.28 -35.93 7.74
CA GLU A 159 11.19 -37.06 7.78
C GLU A 159 12.64 -36.63 7.51
N GLU A 160 12.85 -35.71 6.56
CA GLU A 160 14.16 -35.11 6.29
C GLU A 160 14.69 -34.32 7.50
N ILE A 161 13.84 -33.49 8.12
CA ILE A 161 14.18 -32.76 9.35
C ILE A 161 14.51 -33.74 10.49
N SER A 162 13.71 -34.79 10.67
CA SER A 162 13.96 -35.84 11.67
C SER A 162 15.32 -36.51 11.44
N ASN A 163 15.62 -36.90 10.20
CA ASN A 163 16.90 -37.52 9.85
C ASN A 163 18.10 -36.60 10.07
N ILE A 164 17.96 -35.28 9.84
CA ILE A 164 19.01 -34.29 10.15
C ILE A 164 19.24 -34.17 11.66
N ILE A 165 18.17 -34.22 12.47
CA ILE A 165 18.26 -34.12 13.92
C ILE A 165 18.87 -35.40 14.52
N PHE A 166 18.44 -36.57 14.07
CA PHE A 166 18.90 -37.87 14.62
C PHE A 166 20.26 -38.34 14.08
N LYS A 167 20.75 -37.86 12.93
CA LYS A 167 22.15 -38.10 12.48
C LYS A 167 23.18 -37.22 13.20
N LYS A 168 22.75 -36.26 14.01
CA LYS A 168 23.61 -35.31 14.73
C LYS A 168 23.89 -35.70 16.18
N VAL A 169 23.47 -36.90 16.60
CA VAL A 169 23.79 -37.58 17.88
C VAL A 169 24.72 -38.74 17.57
#